data_AF-A0A928QU41-F1
#
_entry.id   AF-A0A928QU41-F1
#
_cell.length_a   1.000
_cell.length_b   1.000
_cell.length_c   1.000
_cell.angle_alpha   90.00
_cell.angle_beta   90.00
_cell.angle_gamma   90.00
#
_symmetry.space_group_name_H-M   'P 1'
#
loop_
_entity.id
_entity.type
_entity.pdbx_description
1 polymer ?
#
loop_
_entity_poly.entity_id
_entity_poly.type
_entity_poly.pdbx_seq_one_letter_code
_entity_poly.pdbx_strand_id
1 'polypeptide(L)'
;MKFKRASIVVIAIVLILIVFASVTLSSTREKIEQARADKEALQQQADALTQENAELEYQLEHSEDPALIEDIAREKLGLVKPGEKVFVDIND
;
A
#
# COMPACT_ATOMS: atom_id res chain seq x y z
N MET A 1 -12.70 -59.28 -31.68
CA MET A 1 -11.80 -58.20 -31.19
C MET A 1 -12.57 -56.92 -30.79
N LYS A 2 -13.62 -57.00 -29.96
CA LYS A 2 -14.51 -55.84 -29.66
C LYS A 2 -14.14 -55.08 -28.36
N PHE A 3 -13.31 -55.64 -27.49
CA PHE A 3 -12.96 -55.04 -26.19
C PHE A 3 -11.81 -54.02 -26.23
N LYS A 4 -11.00 -53.98 -27.29
CA LYS A 4 -9.87 -53.03 -27.39
C LYS A 4 -10.32 -51.60 -27.68
N ARG A 5 -11.40 -51.41 -28.45
CA ARG A 5 -11.90 -50.08 -28.84
C ARG A 5 -12.55 -49.35 -27.66
N ALA A 6 -13.35 -50.04 -26.85
CA ALA A 6 -13.92 -49.47 -25.62
C ALA A 6 -12.82 -49.08 -24.62
N SER A 7 -11.76 -49.90 -24.49
CA SER A 7 -10.62 -49.59 -23.63
C SER A 7 -9.82 -48.37 -24.13
N ILE A 8 -9.63 -48.20 -25.44
CA ILE A 8 -8.99 -47.01 -26.02
C ILE A 8 -9.82 -45.74 -25.76
N VAL A 9 -11.15 -45.83 -25.90
CA VAL A 9 -12.05 -44.68 -25.63
C VAL A 9 -11.99 -44.28 -24.15
N VAL A 10 -12.01 -45.27 -23.23
CA VAL A 10 -11.88 -44.99 -21.80
C VAL A 10 -10.53 -44.36 -21.46
N ILE A 11 -9.43 -44.85 -22.04
CA ILE A 11 -8.09 -44.26 -21.85
C ILE A 11 -8.04 -42.82 -22.38
N ALA A 12 -8.63 -42.56 -23.54
CA ALA A 12 -8.70 -41.22 -24.11
C ALA A 12 -9.48 -40.25 -23.20
N ILE A 13 -10.61 -40.68 -22.64
CA ILE A 13 -11.40 -39.88 -21.70
C ILE A 13 -10.60 -39.60 -20.43
N VAL A 14 -9.93 -40.61 -19.87
CA VAL A 14 -9.09 -40.43 -18.67
C VAL A 14 -7.94 -39.45 -18.94
N LEU A 15 -7.30 -39.53 -20.10
CA LEU A 15 -6.25 -38.58 -20.48
C LEU A 15 -6.77 -37.15 -20.61
N ILE A 16 -7.96 -36.95 -21.21
CA ILE A 16 -8.60 -35.64 -21.30
C ILE A 16 -8.91 -35.10 -19.89
N LEU A 17 -9.41 -35.94 -18.98
CA LEU A 17 -9.68 -35.55 -17.60
C LEU A 17 -8.40 -35.15 -16.85
N ILE A 18 -7.30 -35.87 -17.07
CA ILE A 18 -5.99 -35.53 -16.47
C ILE A 18 -5.50 -34.18 -17.00
N VAL A 19 -5.53 -33.97 -18.31
CA VAL A 19 -5.10 -32.69 -18.92
C VAL A 19 -5.97 -31.54 -18.41
N PHE A 20 -7.29 -31.73 -18.37
CA PHE A 20 -8.21 -30.74 -17.80
C PHE A 20 -7.84 -30.41 -16.36
N ALA A 21 -7.71 -31.42 -15.49
CA ALA A 21 -7.35 -31.23 -14.08
C ALA A 21 -6.00 -30.53 -13.91
N SER A 22 -4.99 -30.86 -14.73
CA SER A 22 -3.68 -30.21 -14.73
C SER A 22 -3.76 -28.73 -15.09
N VAL A 23 -4.53 -28.36 -16.13
CA VAL A 23 -4.73 -26.97 -16.53
C VAL A 23 -5.43 -26.17 -15.43
N THR A 24 -6.50 -26.73 -14.84
CA THR A 24 -7.23 -26.06 -13.76
C THR A 24 -6.34 -25.84 -12.53
N LEU A 25 -5.52 -26.84 -12.15
CA LEU A 25 -4.58 -26.72 -11.03
C LEU A 25 -3.51 -25.64 -11.28
N SER A 26 -2.98 -25.53 -12.49
CA SER A 26 -2.02 -24.48 -12.84
C SER A 26 -2.63 -23.08 -12.71
N SER A 27 -3.86 -22.89 -13.20
CA SER A 27 -4.55 -21.59 -13.15
C SER A 27 -4.88 -21.12 -11.73
N THR A 28 -5.11 -22.06 -10.79
CA THR A 28 -5.39 -21.73 -9.39
C THR A 28 -4.14 -21.26 -8.66
N ARG A 29 -2.96 -21.78 -9.02
CA ARG A 29 -1.68 -21.36 -8.42
C ARG A 29 -1.32 -19.93 -8.80
N GLU A 30 -1.49 -19.56 -10.07
CA GLU A 30 -1.24 -18.18 -10.54
C GLU A 30 -2.12 -17.15 -9.82
N LYS A 31 -3.40 -17.47 -9.62
CA LYS A 31 -4.34 -16.58 -8.88
C LYS A 31 -3.96 -16.42 -7.41
N ILE A 32 -3.44 -17.48 -6.78
CA ILE A 32 -2.98 -17.42 -5.38
C ILE A 32 -1.75 -16.53 -5.26
N GLU A 33 -0.79 -16.67 -6.18
CA GLU A 33 0.43 -15.85 -6.16
C GLU A 33 0.13 -14.38 -6.48
N GLN A 34 -0.74 -14.10 -7.45
CA GLN A 34 -1.20 -12.73 -7.73
C GLN A 34 -1.93 -12.12 -6.53
N ALA A 35 -2.87 -12.85 -5.92
CA ALA A 35 -3.58 -12.36 -4.74
C ALA A 35 -2.66 -12.15 -3.53
N ARG A 36 -1.60 -12.95 -3.39
CA ARG A 36 -0.56 -12.74 -2.37
C ARG A 36 0.25 -11.48 -2.64
N ALA A 37 0.70 -11.29 -3.89
CA ALA A 37 1.46 -10.10 -4.28
C ALA A 37 0.63 -8.81 -4.08
N ASP A 38 -0.64 -8.82 -4.47
CA ASP A 38 -1.55 -7.68 -4.27
C ASP A 38 -1.78 -7.40 -2.78
N LYS A 39 -1.94 -8.46 -1.98
CA LYS A 39 -2.07 -8.31 -0.52
C LYS A 39 -0.80 -7.73 0.11
N GLU A 40 0.38 -8.20 -0.28
CA GLU A 40 1.65 -7.67 0.22
C GLU A 40 1.85 -6.21 -0.17
N ALA A 41 1.54 -5.84 -1.42
CA ALA A 41 1.62 -4.46 -1.88
C ALA A 41 0.65 -3.54 -1.14
N LEU A 42 -0.57 -4.01 -0.86
CA LEU A 42 -1.55 -3.26 -0.07
C LEU A 42 -1.13 -3.16 1.40
N GLN A 43 -0.55 -4.22 1.97
CA GLN A 43 -0.04 -4.19 3.34
C GLN A 43 1.10 -3.18 3.49
N GLN A 44 2.04 -3.16 2.55
CA GLN A 44 3.14 -2.18 2.55
C GLN A 44 2.62 -0.74 2.47
N GLN A 45 1.58 -0.48 1.66
CA GLN A 45 0.95 0.84 1.59
C GLN A 45 0.25 1.20 2.91
N ALA A 46 -0.45 0.25 3.53
CA ALA A 46 -1.09 0.48 4.82
C ALA A 46 -0.06 0.77 5.91
N ASP A 47 1.05 0.04 5.93
CA ASP A 47 2.13 0.25 6.90
C ASP A 47 2.79 1.62 6.71
N ALA A 48 3.06 2.01 5.44
CA ALA A 48 3.61 3.33 5.12
C ALA A 48 2.67 4.47 5.54
N LEU A 49 1.37 4.37 5.23
CA LEU A 49 0.37 5.36 5.65
C LEU A 49 0.18 5.39 7.17
N THR A 50 0.28 4.25 7.84
CA THR A 50 0.19 4.18 9.31
C THR A 50 1.39 4.88 9.94
N GLN A 51 2.59 4.69 9.37
CA GLN A 51 3.79 5.38 9.83
C GLN A 51 3.74 6.89 9.56
N GLU A 52 3.25 7.30 8.39
CA GLU A 52 3.04 8.72 8.06
C GLU A 52 2.01 9.36 9.01
N ASN A 53 0.89 8.69 9.27
CA ASN A 53 -0.09 9.16 10.23
C ASN A 53 0.48 9.26 11.65
N ALA A 54 1.24 8.27 12.10
CA ALA A 54 1.88 8.31 13.42
C ALA A 54 2.89 9.46 13.54
N GLU A 55 3.63 9.75 12.47
CA GLU A 55 4.56 10.88 12.41
C GLU A 55 3.80 12.23 12.44
N LEU A 56 2.70 12.34 11.68
CA LEU A 56 1.85 13.54 11.68
C LEU A 56 1.13 13.73 13.02
N GLU A 57 0.67 12.65 13.66
CA GLU A 57 0.08 12.67 15.00
C GLU A 57 1.11 13.07 16.05
N TYR A 58 2.34 12.55 15.97
CA TYR A 58 3.44 12.97 16.83
C TYR A 58 3.75 14.47 16.65
N GLN A 59 3.83 14.94 15.39
CA GLN A 59 4.01 16.36 15.10
C GLN A 59 2.85 17.21 15.61
N LEU A 60 1.62 16.70 15.58
CA LEU A 60 0.43 17.42 16.07
C LEU A 60 0.39 17.47 17.61
N GLU A 61 0.69 16.36 18.28
CA GLU A 61 0.77 16.25 19.74
C GLU A 61 1.91 17.13 20.30
N HIS A 62 2.97 17.33 19.52
CA HIS A 62 4.06 18.27 19.83
C HIS A 62 3.85 19.67 19.22
N SER A 63 2.80 19.88 18.38
CA SER A 63 2.42 21.19 17.83
C SER A 63 1.57 22.02 18.78
N GLU A 64 1.06 21.44 19.87
CA GLU A 64 0.46 22.23 20.95
C GLU A 64 1.50 22.91 21.85
N ASP A 65 2.80 22.77 21.54
CA ASP A 65 3.84 23.62 22.13
C ASP A 65 3.65 25.06 21.58
N PRO A 66 3.22 26.03 22.41
CA PRO A 66 2.94 27.39 21.96
C PRO A 66 4.15 28.04 21.27
N ALA A 67 5.36 27.54 21.54
CA ALA A 67 6.60 27.97 20.89
C ALA A 67 6.66 27.61 19.39
N LEU A 68 6.22 26.40 19.01
CA LEU A 68 6.23 25.94 17.62
C LEU A 68 5.21 26.70 16.75
N ILE A 69 4.04 26.98 17.31
CA ILE A 69 3.00 27.80 16.66
C ILE A 69 3.50 29.24 16.47
N GLU A 70 4.18 29.81 17.46
CA GLU A 70 4.78 31.15 17.38
C GLU A 70 5.87 31.24 16.31
N ASP A 71 6.74 30.23 16.22
CA ASP A 71 7.82 30.19 15.25
C ASP A 71 7.31 30.06 13.82
N ILE A 72 6.32 29.19 13.58
CA ILE A 72 5.66 29.06 12.26
C ILE A 72 4.94 30.37 11.89
N ALA A 73 4.28 31.02 12.85
CA ALA A 73 3.58 32.28 12.60
C ALA A 73 4.56 33.43 12.28
N ARG A 74 5.72 33.48 12.95
CA ARG A 74 6.75 34.49 12.70
C ARG A 74 7.47 34.27 11.37
N GLU A 75 7.87 33.03 11.08
CA GLU A 75 8.70 32.71 9.91
C GLU A 75 7.88 32.64 8.61
N LYS A 76 6.73 31.96 8.62
CA LYS A 76 5.94 31.73 7.40
C LYS A 76 4.88 32.79 7.14
N LEU A 77 4.33 33.38 8.20
CA LEU A 77 3.21 34.34 8.09
C LEU A 77 3.62 35.77 8.42
N GLY A 78 4.85 36.00 8.90
CA GLY A 78 5.34 37.33 9.30
C GLY A 78 4.51 37.97 10.42
N LEU A 79 3.79 37.15 11.20
CA LEU A 79 2.90 37.62 12.25
C LEU A 79 3.72 37.98 13.50
N VAL A 80 3.35 39.09 14.13
CA VAL A 80 3.98 39.61 15.35
C VAL A 80 2.90 39.83 16.42
N LYS A 81 3.27 39.70 17.70
CA LYS A 81 2.30 39.87 18.79
C LYS A 81 1.88 41.35 18.93
N PRO A 82 0.63 41.62 19.38
CA PRO A 82 0.20 43.00 19.65
C PRO A 82 1.13 43.68 20.65
N GLY A 83 1.85 44.72 20.22
CA GLY A 83 2.82 45.48 21.04
C GLY A 83 4.30 45.20 20.74
N GLU A 84 4.61 44.27 19.82
CA GLU A 84 5.97 43.97 19.38
C GLU A 84 6.48 45.03 18.39
N LYS A 85 7.71 45.53 18.58
CA LYS A 85 8.33 46.55 17.71
C LYS A 85 9.22 45.86 16.68
N VAL A 86 8.81 45.89 15.42
CA VAL A 86 9.60 45.37 14.30
C VAL A 86 10.67 46.40 13.93
N PHE A 87 11.94 46.01 14.07
CA PHE A 87 13.08 46.79 13.57
C PHE A 87 13.46 46.25 12.19
N VAL A 88 13.28 47.07 11.16
CA VAL A 88 13.80 46.77 9.83
C VAL A 88 15.11 47.52 9.68
N ASP A 89 16.20 46.81 9.42
CA ASP A 89 17.48 47.44 9.10
C ASP A 89 17.35 48.10 7.71
N ILE A 90 17.43 49.42 7.67
CA ILE A 90 17.28 50.25 6.47
C ILE A 90 18.63 50.69 5.88
N ASN A 91 19.73 50.02 6.26
CA ASN A 91 21.02 50.29 5.64
C ASN A 91 21.20 49.44 4.38
N ASP A 92 20.92 50.06 3.24
CA ASP A 92 21.57 49.77 1.94
C ASP A 92 22.08 51.09 1.35
#